data_AF-A0A662GP17-F1
#
_entry.id   AF-A0A662GP17-F1
#
_cell.length_a   1.000
_cell.length_b   1.000
_cell.length_c   1.000
_cell.angle_alpha   90.00
_cell.angle_beta   90.00
_cell.angle_gamma   90.00
#
_symmetry.space_group_name_H-M   'P 1'
#
loop_
_entity.id
_entity.type
_entity.pdbx_description
1 polymer ?
#
loop_
_entity_poly.entity_id
_entity_poly.type
_entity_poly.pdbx_seq_one_letter_code
_entity_poly.pdbx_strand_id
1 'polypeptide(L)'
;MREIVDFLSKLPDLVEEGQVEGLVRRLLEARRQGKRVFLGGAGRSGLVGRAFALRLMHMGFEVYVFGDTIVPAVRSGDLVIVISGSGATTSSVVIAETAKGLGATVVAVTSRPKSPLA
;
A
#
# COMPACT_ATOMS: atom_id res chain seq x y z
N MET A 1 -2.25 -26.35 6.98
CA MET A 1 -3.58 -25.74 6.80
C MET A 1 -4.16 -25.24 8.12
N ARG A 2 -4.15 -26.02 9.23
CA ARG A 2 -4.58 -25.55 10.57
C ARG A 2 -3.88 -24.25 11.01
N GLU A 3 -2.56 -24.18 10.92
CA GLU A 3 -1.80 -22.97 11.28
C GLU A 3 -2.23 -21.70 10.53
N ILE A 4 -2.59 -21.82 9.24
CA ILE A 4 -3.09 -20.69 8.45
C ILE A 4 -4.46 -20.25 8.98
N VAL A 5 -5.35 -21.21 9.25
CA VAL A 5 -6.69 -20.92 9.79
C VAL A 5 -6.58 -20.27 11.18
N ASP A 6 -5.68 -20.77 12.03
CA ASP A 6 -5.44 -20.25 13.37
C ASP A 6 -4.83 -18.84 13.36
N PHE A 7 -4.06 -18.50 12.33
CA PHE A 7 -3.58 -17.13 12.14
C PHE A 7 -4.69 -16.21 11.63
N LEU A 8 -5.47 -16.67 10.64
CA LEU A 8 -6.56 -15.89 10.07
C LEU A 8 -7.66 -15.58 11.09
N SER A 9 -7.95 -16.52 12.01
CA SER A 9 -8.96 -16.31 13.07
C SER A 9 -8.58 -15.22 14.07
N LYS A 10 -7.28 -14.91 14.20
CA LYS A 10 -6.75 -13.86 15.08
C LYS A 10 -6.59 -12.51 14.38
N LEU A 11 -6.70 -12.45 13.04
CA LEU A 11 -6.53 -11.21 12.30
C LEU A 11 -7.44 -10.06 12.77
N PRO A 12 -8.72 -10.28 13.16
CA PRO A 12 -9.55 -9.21 13.69
C PRO A 12 -8.96 -8.50 14.91
N ASP A 13 -8.21 -9.22 15.74
CA ASP A 13 -7.56 -8.66 16.93
C ASP A 13 -6.22 -7.97 16.61
N LEU A 14 -5.62 -8.30 15.46
CA LEU A 14 -4.32 -7.80 15.01
C LEU A 14 -4.43 -6.57 14.11
N VAL A 15 -5.62 -6.31 13.55
CA VAL A 15 -5.87 -5.21 12.63
C VAL A 15 -6.79 -4.20 13.31
N GLU A 16 -6.29 -2.99 13.50
CA GLU A 16 -7.08 -1.90 14.06
C GLU A 16 -8.08 -1.37 13.02
N GLU A 17 -9.38 -1.48 13.31
CA GLU A 17 -10.46 -1.11 12.39
C GLU A 17 -10.36 0.36 11.92
N GLY A 18 -9.94 1.26 12.82
CA GLY A 18 -9.72 2.68 12.48
C GLY A 18 -8.65 2.91 11.42
N GLN A 19 -7.62 2.05 11.35
CA GLN A 19 -6.58 2.13 10.31
C GLN A 19 -7.11 1.65 8.96
N VAL A 20 -7.97 0.63 8.96
CA VAL A 20 -8.64 0.13 7.76
C VAL A 20 -9.57 1.19 7.20
N GLU A 21 -10.41 1.79 8.05
CA GLU A 21 -11.25 2.92 7.67
C GLU A 21 -10.41 4.08 7.13
N GLY A 22 -9.28 4.39 7.78
CA GLY A 22 -8.34 5.41 7.33
C GLY A 22 -7.86 5.16 5.90
N LEU A 23 -7.41 3.96 5.59
CA LEU A 23 -6.99 3.58 4.25
C LEU A 23 -8.15 3.70 3.24
N VAL A 24 -9.34 3.21 3.58
CA VAL A 24 -10.53 3.31 2.70
C VAL A 24 -10.86 4.77 2.41
N ARG A 25 -10.86 5.65 3.44
CA ARG A 25 -11.10 7.09 3.26
C ARG A 25 -10.07 7.73 2.33
N ARG A 26 -8.77 7.39 2.47
CA ARG A 26 -7.71 7.89 1.58
C ARG A 26 -7.89 7.44 0.13
N LEU A 27 -8.28 6.19 -0.08
CA LEU A 27 -8.60 5.69 -1.42
C LEU A 27 -9.78 6.48 -2.02
N LEU A 28 -10.89 6.60 -1.30
CA LEU A 28 -12.07 7.33 -1.78
C LEU A 28 -11.75 8.81 -2.07
N GLU A 29 -10.92 9.45 -1.23
CA GLU A 29 -10.44 10.81 -1.45
C GLU A 29 -9.61 10.92 -2.73
N ALA A 30 -8.63 10.02 -2.93
CA ALA A 30 -7.80 9.99 -4.12
C ALA A 30 -8.66 9.85 -5.38
N ARG A 31 -9.64 8.93 -5.37
CA ARG A 31 -10.58 8.75 -6.49
C ARG A 31 -11.40 10.00 -6.76
N ARG A 32 -11.99 10.61 -5.72
CA ARG A 32 -12.80 11.83 -5.86
C ARG A 32 -12.01 12.99 -6.45
N GLN A 33 -10.72 13.07 -6.14
CA GLN A 33 -9.82 14.13 -6.61
C GLN A 33 -9.13 13.78 -7.96
N GLY A 34 -9.45 12.64 -8.57
CA GLY A 34 -8.78 12.18 -9.80
C GLY A 34 -7.28 11.94 -9.61
N LYS A 35 -6.87 11.52 -8.40
CA LYS A 35 -5.49 11.20 -8.05
C LYS A 35 -5.19 9.73 -8.28
N ARG A 36 -3.93 9.45 -8.61
CA ARG A 36 -3.47 8.12 -8.96
C ARG A 36 -3.03 7.37 -7.72
N VAL A 37 -3.19 6.05 -7.76
CA VAL A 37 -2.76 5.16 -6.68
C VAL A 37 -1.56 4.35 -7.15
N PHE A 38 -0.46 4.37 -6.40
CA PHE A 38 0.74 3.61 -6.70
C PHE A 38 0.95 2.53 -5.64
N LEU A 39 1.25 1.32 -6.07
CA LEU A 39 1.55 0.19 -5.19
C LEU A 39 3.05 -0.14 -5.24
N GLY A 40 3.66 -0.22 -4.06
CA GLY A 40 5.06 -0.61 -3.89
C GLY A 40 5.20 -1.81 -2.95
N GLY A 41 6.16 -2.69 -3.23
CA GLY A 41 6.46 -3.85 -2.40
C GLY A 41 7.45 -4.77 -3.09
N ALA A 42 8.28 -5.47 -2.32
CA ALA A 42 9.28 -6.38 -2.87
C ALA A 42 8.84 -7.84 -2.78
N GLY A 43 9.28 -8.66 -3.74
CA GLY A 43 9.04 -10.10 -3.75
C GLY A 43 7.57 -10.48 -3.59
N ARG A 44 7.26 -11.35 -2.63
CA ARG A 44 5.90 -11.83 -2.34
C ARG A 44 4.93 -10.70 -1.98
N SER A 45 5.38 -9.69 -1.23
CA SER A 45 4.55 -8.52 -0.93
C SER A 45 4.21 -7.72 -2.19
N GLY A 46 5.12 -7.66 -3.15
CA GLY A 46 4.86 -7.07 -4.46
C GLY A 46 3.77 -7.84 -5.24
N LEU A 47 3.76 -9.17 -5.18
CA LEU A 47 2.70 -9.99 -5.80
C LEU A 47 1.33 -9.73 -5.17
N VAL A 48 1.26 -9.63 -3.84
CA VAL A 48 0.03 -9.23 -3.12
C VAL A 48 -0.40 -7.82 -3.52
N GLY A 49 0.54 -6.88 -3.61
CA GLY A 49 0.29 -5.52 -4.07
C GLY A 49 -0.25 -5.45 -5.50
N ARG A 50 0.24 -6.29 -6.42
CA ARG A 50 -0.28 -6.43 -7.79
C ARG A 50 -1.71 -6.96 -7.81
N ALA A 51 -2.01 -7.98 -7.02
CA ALA A 51 -3.36 -8.50 -6.90
C ALA A 51 -4.33 -7.43 -6.37
N PHE A 52 -3.89 -6.65 -5.38
CA PHE A 52 -4.67 -5.53 -4.85
C PHE A 52 -4.86 -4.41 -5.89
N ALA A 53 -3.80 -4.03 -6.61
CA ALA A 53 -3.86 -3.05 -7.68
C ALA A 53 -4.87 -3.45 -8.78
N LEU A 54 -4.91 -4.73 -9.15
CA LEU A 54 -5.88 -5.25 -10.10
C LEU A 54 -7.32 -5.09 -9.61
N ARG A 55 -7.58 -5.32 -8.32
CA ARG A 55 -8.92 -5.11 -7.74
C ARG A 55 -9.30 -3.63 -7.70
N LEU A 56 -8.37 -2.75 -7.33
CA LEU A 56 -8.60 -1.32 -7.37
C LEU A 56 -8.89 -0.83 -8.80
N MET A 57 -8.16 -1.31 -9.79
CA MET A 57 -8.43 -1.01 -11.20
C MET A 57 -9.85 -1.43 -11.61
N HIS A 58 -10.29 -2.65 -11.25
CA HIS A 58 -11.67 -3.10 -11.49
C HIS A 58 -12.72 -2.22 -10.81
N MET A 59 -12.38 -1.59 -9.69
CA MET A 59 -13.26 -0.65 -9.00
C MET A 59 -13.26 0.75 -9.63
N GLY A 60 -12.44 1.00 -10.66
CA GLY A 60 -12.37 2.27 -11.39
C GLY A 60 -11.34 3.27 -10.85
N PHE A 61 -10.33 2.80 -10.11
CA PHE A 61 -9.19 3.62 -9.73
C PHE A 61 -8.13 3.64 -10.84
N GLU A 62 -7.43 4.75 -11.00
CA GLU A 62 -6.22 4.82 -11.83
C GLU A 62 -5.03 4.34 -10.98
N VAL A 63 -4.53 3.14 -11.28
CA VAL A 63 -3.56 2.44 -10.41
C VAL A 63 -2.34 1.99 -11.18
N TYR A 64 -1.17 2.13 -10.55
CA TYR A 64 0.11 1.67 -11.07
C TYR A 64 0.87 0.87 -10.03
N VAL A 65 1.74 -0.03 -10.47
CA VAL A 65 2.62 -0.81 -9.58
C VAL A 65 4.07 -0.47 -9.91
N PHE A 66 4.85 -0.03 -8.92
CA PHE A 66 6.26 0.27 -9.15
C PHE A 66 7.02 -0.94 -9.69
N GLY A 67 7.90 -0.69 -10.67
CA GLY A 67 8.64 -1.72 -11.38
C GLY A 67 7.95 -2.24 -12.65
N ASP A 68 6.73 -1.80 -12.95
CA ASP A 68 6.11 -2.05 -14.25
C ASP A 68 6.59 -1.07 -15.33
N THR A 69 6.38 -1.43 -16.59
CA THR A 69 6.95 -0.73 -17.76
C THR A 69 6.35 0.65 -17.99
N ILE A 70 5.06 0.85 -17.72
CA ILE A 70 4.30 2.05 -18.10
C ILE A 70 3.93 2.93 -16.91
N VAL A 71 4.71 2.86 -15.82
CA VAL A 71 4.44 3.61 -14.60
C VAL A 71 4.80 5.09 -14.80
N PRO A 72 3.82 6.02 -14.73
CA PRO A 72 4.10 7.44 -14.84
C PRO A 72 4.79 7.96 -13.57
N ALA A 73 5.38 9.15 -13.65
CA ALA A 73 5.94 9.80 -12.46
C ALA A 73 4.85 10.13 -11.43
N VAL A 74 5.17 9.87 -10.16
CA VAL A 74 4.38 10.27 -8.98
C VAL A 74 4.33 11.80 -8.91
N ARG A 75 3.16 12.34 -8.58
CA ARG A 75 2.93 13.78 -8.40
C ARG A 75 2.39 14.07 -7.00
N SER A 76 2.46 15.34 -6.60
CA SER A 76 1.87 15.78 -5.34
C SER A 76 0.37 15.49 -5.28
N GLY A 77 -0.06 14.98 -4.12
CA GLY A 77 -1.42 14.54 -3.86
C GLY A 77 -1.78 13.16 -4.41
N ASP A 78 -0.90 12.48 -5.15
CA ASP A 78 -1.10 11.06 -5.44
C ASP A 78 -1.04 10.23 -4.16
N LEU A 79 -1.63 9.04 -4.19
CA LEU A 79 -1.60 8.08 -3.09
C LEU A 79 -0.60 6.97 -3.39
N VAL A 80 0.33 6.71 -2.47
CA VAL A 80 1.31 5.63 -2.58
C VAL A 80 1.13 4.66 -1.42
N ILE A 81 0.84 3.40 -1.73
CA ILE A 81 0.65 2.32 -0.78
C ILE A 81 1.86 1.39 -0.85
N VAL A 82 2.57 1.23 0.25
CA VAL A 82 3.79 0.41 0.32
C VAL A 82 3.60 -0.76 1.27
N ILE A 83 3.83 -1.97 0.77
CA ILE A 83 3.64 -3.23 1.51
C ILE A 83 4.99 -3.84 1.86
N SER A 84 5.29 -3.91 3.17
CA SER A 84 6.47 -4.62 3.68
C SER A 84 6.18 -5.21 5.05
N GLY A 85 6.25 -6.55 5.17
CA GLY A 85 6.00 -7.23 6.43
C GLY A 85 6.96 -6.79 7.55
N SER A 86 8.26 -6.67 7.24
CA SER A 86 9.27 -6.18 8.20
C SER A 86 9.26 -4.66 8.36
N GLY A 87 8.72 -3.94 7.37
CA GLY A 87 8.78 -2.46 7.30
C GLY A 87 10.20 -1.90 7.21
N ALA A 88 11.18 -2.76 6.90
CA ALA A 88 12.59 -2.40 6.76
C ALA A 88 13.17 -2.83 5.40
N THR A 89 12.33 -3.31 4.49
CA THR A 89 12.75 -3.62 3.12
C THR A 89 13.26 -2.34 2.46
N THR A 90 14.56 -2.28 2.14
CA THR A 90 15.24 -1.07 1.65
C THR A 90 14.50 -0.40 0.50
N SER A 91 14.11 -1.16 -0.53
CA SER A 91 13.38 -0.61 -1.68
C SER A 91 12.02 -0.03 -1.30
N SER A 92 11.32 -0.65 -0.35
CA SER A 92 10.02 -0.17 0.14
C SER A 92 10.17 1.15 0.93
N VAL A 93 11.17 1.24 1.80
CA VAL A 93 11.46 2.47 2.56
C VAL A 93 11.84 3.61 1.62
N VAL A 94 12.74 3.35 0.66
CA VAL A 94 13.15 4.36 -0.33
C VAL A 94 11.97 4.85 -1.18
N ILE A 95 11.07 3.96 -1.62
CA ILE A 95 9.84 4.35 -2.33
C ILE A 95 8.98 5.28 -1.47
N ALA A 96 8.77 4.92 -0.20
CA ALA A 96 7.95 5.71 0.71
C ALA A 96 8.54 7.10 0.98
N GLU A 97 9.84 7.18 1.26
CA GLU A 97 10.55 8.45 1.51
C GLU A 97 10.53 9.35 0.27
N THR A 98 10.82 8.78 -0.90
CA THR A 98 10.80 9.52 -2.18
C THR A 98 9.41 10.06 -2.46
N ALA A 99 8.36 9.24 -2.29
CA ALA A 99 6.98 9.66 -2.49
C ALA A 99 6.57 10.79 -1.52
N LYS A 100 6.94 10.68 -0.24
CA LYS A 100 6.73 11.76 0.75
C LYS A 100 7.43 13.05 0.31
N GLY A 101 8.67 12.97 -0.15
CA GLY A 101 9.43 14.11 -0.67
C GLY A 101 8.79 14.81 -1.88
N LEU A 102 8.06 14.06 -2.71
CA LEU A 102 7.29 14.59 -3.84
C LEU A 102 5.90 15.16 -3.45
N GLY A 103 5.57 15.15 -2.15
CA GLY A 103 4.28 15.61 -1.64
C GLY A 103 3.12 14.65 -1.92
N ALA A 104 3.41 13.36 -2.14
CA ALA A 104 2.38 12.33 -2.21
C ALA A 104 1.96 11.89 -0.80
N THR A 105 0.73 11.39 -0.69
CA THR A 105 0.27 10.73 0.54
C THR A 105 0.79 9.31 0.56
N VAL A 106 1.42 8.87 1.65
CA VAL A 106 1.96 7.51 1.77
C VAL A 106 1.20 6.72 2.83
N VAL A 107 0.80 5.50 2.49
CA VAL A 107 0.24 4.51 3.42
C VAL A 107 1.16 3.30 3.47
N ALA A 108 1.60 2.94 4.67
CA ALA A 108 2.39 1.75 4.93
C ALA A 108 1.49 0.59 5.36
N VAL A 109 1.68 -0.58 4.76
CA VAL A 109 1.09 -1.85 5.21
C VAL A 109 2.22 -2.72 5.76
N THR A 110 2.29 -2.81 7.09
CA THR A 110 3.36 -3.53 7.80
C THR A 110 2.85 -4.19 9.07
N SER A 111 3.54 -5.26 9.49
CA SER A 111 3.30 -5.92 10.79
C SER A 111 4.17 -5.36 11.92
N ARG A 112 5.03 -4.37 11.61
CA ARG A 112 5.99 -3.79 12.56
C ARG A 112 5.77 -2.27 12.69
N PRO A 113 4.93 -1.80 13.63
CA PRO A 113 4.56 -0.38 13.74
C PRO A 113 5.68 0.55 14.22
N LYS A 114 6.83 0.00 14.63
CA LYS A 114 8.03 0.75 15.02
C LYS A 114 9.17 0.62 13.99
N SER A 115 8.85 0.10 12.80
CA SER A 115 9.82 -0.07 11.71
C SER A 115 10.04 1.23 10.94
N PRO A 116 11.12 1.36 10.16
CA PRO A 116 11.38 2.57 9.38
C PRO A 116 10.27 2.99 8.42
N LEU A 117 9.47 2.05 7.92
CA LEU A 117 8.36 2.33 7.01
C LEU A 117 7.08 2.86 7.71
N ALA A 118 6.91 2.57 9.00
CA ALA A 118 5.67 2.84 9.74
C ALA A 118 5.42 4.33 9.99
#